data_AF-A0A0M5J4Z3-F1
#
_entry.id   AF-A0A0M5J4Z3-F1
#
_cell.length_a   1.000
_cell.length_b   1.000
_cell.length_c   1.000
_cell.angle_alpha   90.00
_cell.angle_beta   90.00
_cell.angle_gamma   90.00
#
_symmetry.space_group_name_H-M   'P 1'
#
loop_
_entity.id
_entity.type
_entity.pdbx_description
1 polymer ?
#
loop_
_entity_poly.entity_id
_entity_poly.type
_entity_poly.pdbx_seq_one_letter_code
_entity_poly.pdbx_strand_id
1 'polypeptide(L)'
;MTRRTVRIAMNGVTGRMGYRQHLVRSILAIREQGGLDLGGGEVLWPEPVLVGRRAHALEELAARHGLTEWSTDLDAVLADDTVEIYFDAQVTSARVESVKKAVAAGKHIYTEKPTATDVEGALDLARLAREAGIKHGVVQDKIFLPGLRKLKRLIDGGFFGEILSIRGEFGYWVFEGDWQEAQRPSWNYRAEDGGGIVVDMFPHWEYVLHELFGRVTSVTAQVHTHVPRRWDERGEPYEATADDAAYGIFQLAGGAVAQINSSWAVRVNRDELVEFQVDGTHGSAVAGLRNCRVQHRSSTPKPVWNPDLPVTEPFRDQWQEIPDNQEFDNGFKAQWELFLRHVVLDEPYSWDLLAGARGVQLAELGLKSSAEGRRLDVPELTL
;
A
#
# COMPACT_ATOMS: atom_id res chain seq x y z
N MET A 1 -34.97 3.38 -8.01
CA MET A 1 -33.60 3.00 -7.65
C MET A 1 -33.71 1.75 -6.79
N THR A 2 -33.16 0.63 -7.23
CA THR A 2 -33.20 -0.64 -6.49
C THR A 2 -31.95 -0.73 -5.64
N ARG A 3 -32.09 -1.01 -4.34
CA ARG A 3 -30.94 -1.13 -3.42
C ARG A 3 -30.62 -2.60 -3.19
N ARG A 4 -29.41 -3.03 -3.56
CA ARG A 4 -28.81 -4.31 -3.17
C ARG A 4 -27.91 -4.07 -1.96
N THR A 5 -28.14 -4.76 -0.85
CA THR A 5 -27.25 -4.67 0.32
C THR A 5 -26.19 -5.75 0.23
N VAL A 6 -24.92 -5.40 0.49
CA VAL A 6 -23.81 -6.34 0.67
C VAL A 6 -23.32 -6.24 2.11
N ARG A 7 -23.39 -7.33 2.86
CA ARG A 7 -22.91 -7.33 4.26
C ARG A 7 -21.43 -7.70 4.32
N ILE A 8 -20.67 -6.93 5.11
CA ILE A 8 -19.21 -7.02 5.18
C ILE A 8 -18.80 -7.24 6.64
N ALA A 9 -18.26 -8.40 6.97
CA ALA A 9 -17.63 -8.63 8.27
C ALA A 9 -16.29 -7.91 8.32
N MET A 10 -16.20 -6.80 9.04
CA MET A 10 -15.00 -5.97 9.14
C MET A 10 -14.24 -6.25 10.44
N ASN A 11 -13.21 -7.09 10.36
CA ASN A 11 -12.39 -7.48 11.50
C ASN A 11 -11.17 -6.57 11.68
N GLY A 12 -10.88 -6.17 12.92
CA GLY A 12 -9.74 -5.30 13.23
C GLY A 12 -10.02 -3.80 13.11
N VAL A 13 -11.28 -3.39 12.91
CA VAL A 13 -11.70 -1.98 12.74
C VAL A 13 -11.50 -1.08 13.96
N THR A 14 -11.16 -1.62 15.14
CA THR A 14 -10.78 -0.79 16.29
C THR A 14 -9.33 -0.26 16.20
N GLY A 15 -8.53 -0.78 15.27
CA GLY A 15 -7.19 -0.26 14.97
C GLY A 15 -7.23 1.02 14.14
N ARG A 16 -6.14 1.81 14.17
CA ARG A 16 -6.07 3.11 13.48
C ARG A 16 -6.40 3.03 11.98
N MET A 17 -5.83 2.04 11.27
CA MET A 17 -6.04 1.85 9.84
C MET A 17 -7.45 1.35 9.53
N GLY A 18 -7.88 0.25 10.16
CA GLY A 18 -9.22 -0.30 10.00
C GLY A 18 -10.32 0.71 10.30
N TYR A 19 -10.15 1.52 11.36
CA TYR A 19 -11.10 2.58 11.71
C TYR A 19 -11.10 3.71 10.68
N ARG A 20 -9.95 4.36 10.48
CA ARG A 20 -9.89 5.63 9.75
C ARG A 20 -10.03 5.45 8.26
N GLN A 21 -9.34 4.48 7.68
CA GLN A 21 -9.32 4.32 6.22
C GLN A 21 -10.50 3.45 5.77
N HIS A 22 -10.64 2.23 6.31
CA HIS A 22 -11.62 1.28 5.79
C HIS A 22 -13.04 1.55 6.27
N LEU A 23 -13.27 1.75 7.58
CA LEU A 23 -14.62 1.99 8.06
C LEU A 23 -15.09 3.40 7.70
N VAL A 24 -14.44 4.44 8.23
CA VAL A 24 -14.93 5.82 8.11
C VAL A 24 -14.76 6.38 6.70
N ARG A 25 -13.54 6.36 6.15
CA ARG A 25 -13.23 7.02 4.87
C ARG A 25 -13.56 6.17 3.64
N SER A 26 -14.00 4.93 3.80
CA SER A 26 -14.43 4.08 2.68
C SER A 26 -15.87 3.60 2.86
N ILE A 27 -16.14 2.63 3.73
CA ILE A 27 -17.46 1.99 3.81
C ILE A 27 -18.57 2.99 4.22
N LEU A 28 -18.34 3.78 5.27
CA LEU A 28 -19.30 4.80 5.70
C LEU A 28 -19.39 5.96 4.70
N ALA A 29 -18.28 6.35 4.07
CA ALA A 29 -18.29 7.36 3.00
C ALA A 29 -19.08 6.90 1.76
N ILE A 30 -18.99 5.61 1.38
CA ILE A 30 -19.82 5.02 0.32
C ILE A 30 -21.30 5.05 0.71
N ARG A 31 -21.66 4.85 1.98
CA ARG A 31 -23.04 5.00 2.45
C ARG A 31 -23.50 6.45 2.42
N GLU A 32 -22.66 7.38 2.85
CA GLU A 32 -22.95 8.82 2.90
C GLU A 32 -23.22 9.41 1.52
N GLN A 33 -22.49 8.97 0.48
CA GLN A 33 -22.76 9.37 -0.91
C GLN A 33 -24.01 8.73 -1.53
N GLY A 34 -24.75 7.88 -0.78
CA GLY A 34 -25.96 7.23 -1.24
C GLY A 34 -25.79 5.77 -1.70
N GLY A 35 -24.61 5.18 -1.51
CA GLY A 35 -24.22 3.85 -1.98
C GLY A 35 -23.30 3.89 -3.21
N LEU A 36 -22.95 2.72 -3.72
CA LEU A 36 -22.15 2.58 -4.94
C LEU A 36 -23.07 2.33 -6.14
N ASP A 37 -23.06 3.23 -7.11
CA ASP A 37 -23.86 3.10 -8.34
C ASP A 37 -23.31 1.95 -9.21
N LEU A 38 -24.16 0.94 -9.45
CA LEU A 38 -23.83 -0.19 -10.32
C LEU A 38 -24.26 0.04 -11.77
N GLY A 39 -24.96 1.13 -12.06
CA GLY A 39 -25.63 1.38 -13.33
C GLY A 39 -27.04 0.79 -13.38
N GLY A 40 -27.82 1.15 -14.41
CA GLY A 40 -29.18 0.61 -14.59
C GLY A 40 -30.20 1.00 -13.50
N GLY A 41 -29.85 1.96 -12.63
CA GLY A 41 -30.68 2.37 -11.49
C GLY A 41 -30.56 1.46 -10.26
N GLU A 42 -29.58 0.57 -10.22
CA GLU A 42 -29.23 -0.25 -9.06
C GLU A 42 -28.07 0.38 -8.26
N VAL A 43 -28.20 0.34 -6.94
CA VAL A 43 -27.15 0.80 -6.02
C VAL A 43 -26.79 -0.31 -5.06
N LEU A 44 -25.48 -0.51 -4.89
CA LEU A 44 -24.93 -1.38 -3.87
C LEU A 44 -24.75 -0.62 -2.56
N TRP A 45 -25.31 -1.14 -1.48
CA TRP A 45 -25.20 -0.58 -0.14
C TRP A 45 -24.31 -1.47 0.73
N PRO A 46 -23.10 -1.03 1.10
CA PRO A 46 -22.24 -1.80 2.00
C PRO A 46 -22.71 -1.66 3.45
N GLU A 47 -23.07 -2.78 4.08
CA GLU A 47 -23.51 -2.84 5.48
C GLU A 47 -22.44 -3.55 6.34
N PRO A 48 -21.66 -2.81 7.15
CA PRO A 48 -20.58 -3.39 7.94
C PRO A 48 -21.12 -4.12 9.18
N VAL A 49 -20.57 -5.29 9.47
CA VAL A 49 -20.66 -5.99 10.76
C VAL A 49 -19.29 -5.86 11.43
N LEU A 50 -19.20 -5.12 12.54
CA LEU A 50 -17.91 -4.85 13.18
C LEU A 50 -17.46 -6.07 13.97
N VAL A 51 -16.26 -6.61 13.67
CA VAL A 51 -15.71 -7.78 14.35
C VAL A 51 -14.41 -7.42 15.07
N GLY A 52 -14.22 -7.97 16.27
CA GLY A 52 -13.00 -7.77 17.05
C GLY A 52 -13.05 -8.41 18.43
N ARG A 53 -11.98 -8.21 19.23
CA ARG A 53 -11.83 -8.92 20.52
C ARG A 53 -12.43 -8.19 21.73
N ARG A 54 -12.79 -6.90 21.59
CA ARG A 54 -13.16 -6.03 22.72
C ARG A 54 -14.58 -5.52 22.54
N ALA A 55 -15.54 -6.16 23.21
CA ALA A 55 -16.96 -5.82 23.11
C ALA A 55 -17.25 -4.33 23.36
N HIS A 56 -16.77 -3.74 24.47
CA HIS A 56 -16.99 -2.32 24.77
C HIS A 56 -16.52 -1.38 23.64
N ALA A 57 -15.36 -1.68 23.05
CA ALA A 57 -14.78 -0.85 22.01
C ALA A 57 -15.51 -0.98 20.67
N LEU A 58 -16.08 -2.16 20.39
CA LEU A 58 -16.95 -2.37 19.25
C LEU A 58 -18.29 -1.66 19.43
N GLU A 59 -18.89 -1.78 20.61
CA GLU A 59 -20.16 -1.13 20.95
C GLU A 59 -20.05 0.40 20.86
N GLU A 60 -19.03 1.00 21.48
CA GLU A 60 -18.76 2.43 21.39
C GLU A 60 -18.53 2.89 19.94
N LEU A 61 -17.78 2.11 19.17
CA LEU A 61 -17.50 2.40 17.77
C LEU A 61 -18.76 2.30 16.91
N ALA A 62 -19.59 1.29 17.12
CA ALA A 62 -20.85 1.08 16.43
C ALA A 62 -21.82 2.23 16.76
N ALA A 63 -22.01 2.55 18.04
CA ALA A 63 -22.87 3.63 18.51
C ALA A 63 -22.46 4.99 17.93
N ARG A 64 -21.15 5.27 17.85
CA ARG A 64 -20.61 6.51 17.27
C ARG A 64 -21.05 6.75 15.82
N HIS A 65 -21.23 5.67 15.05
CA HIS A 65 -21.55 5.72 13.62
C HIS A 65 -22.97 5.24 13.31
N GLY A 66 -23.82 5.08 14.33
CA GLY A 66 -25.19 4.61 14.17
C GLY A 66 -25.30 3.19 13.60
N LEU A 67 -24.29 2.35 13.85
CA LEU A 67 -24.27 0.95 13.46
C LEU A 67 -24.83 0.09 14.59
N THR A 68 -25.56 -0.98 14.25
CA THR A 68 -26.16 -1.90 15.23
C THR A 68 -25.45 -3.26 15.28
N GLU A 69 -24.76 -3.63 14.21
CA GLU A 69 -24.18 -4.97 14.03
C GLU A 69 -22.71 -4.99 14.46
N TRP A 70 -22.43 -5.67 15.56
CA TRP A 70 -21.06 -5.98 15.98
C TRP A 70 -21.01 -7.32 16.73
N SER A 71 -19.86 -7.99 16.68
CA SER A 71 -19.67 -9.28 17.35
C SER A 71 -18.22 -9.48 17.79
N THR A 72 -18.04 -10.22 18.88
CA THR A 72 -16.73 -10.77 19.28
C THR A 72 -16.54 -12.23 18.87
N ASP A 73 -17.56 -12.85 18.30
CA ASP A 73 -17.54 -14.21 17.79
C ASP A 73 -17.40 -14.19 16.26
N LEU A 74 -16.18 -14.37 15.78
CA LEU A 74 -15.89 -14.41 14.34
C LEU A 74 -16.55 -15.63 13.67
N ASP A 75 -16.54 -16.79 14.32
CA ASP A 75 -17.04 -18.03 13.72
C ASP A 75 -18.55 -17.94 13.50
N ALA A 76 -19.29 -17.35 14.44
CA ALA A 76 -20.72 -17.07 14.27
C ALA A 76 -21.02 -16.10 13.11
N VAL A 77 -20.22 -15.04 12.94
CA VAL A 77 -20.39 -14.08 11.83
C VAL A 77 -20.07 -14.72 10.49
N LEU A 78 -19.04 -15.57 10.43
CA LEU A 78 -18.68 -16.29 9.21
C LEU A 78 -19.71 -17.38 8.85
N ALA A 79 -20.44 -17.93 9.82
CA ALA A 79 -21.53 -18.87 9.58
C ALA A 79 -22.83 -18.21 9.08
N ASP A 80 -22.95 -16.88 9.14
CA ASP A 80 -24.10 -16.16 8.59
C ASP A 80 -24.02 -16.06 7.07
N ASP A 81 -24.91 -16.77 6.36
CA ASP A 81 -24.99 -16.76 4.89
C ASP A 81 -25.33 -15.39 4.30
N THR A 82 -25.86 -14.45 5.09
CA THR A 82 -26.13 -13.09 4.63
C THR A 82 -24.87 -12.22 4.58
N VAL A 83 -23.76 -12.65 5.20
CA VAL A 83 -22.45 -12.01 5.08
C VAL A 83 -21.75 -12.54 3.83
N GLU A 84 -21.48 -11.64 2.86
CA GLU A 84 -20.86 -11.99 1.57
C GLU A 84 -19.33 -11.78 1.59
N ILE A 85 -18.86 -10.76 2.32
CA ILE A 85 -17.45 -10.33 2.32
C ILE A 85 -16.86 -10.36 3.72
N TYR A 86 -15.65 -10.90 3.87
CA TYR A 86 -14.80 -10.74 5.04
C TYR A 86 -13.67 -9.75 4.75
N PHE A 87 -13.55 -8.74 5.60
CA PHE A 87 -12.46 -7.78 5.58
C PHE A 87 -11.56 -7.90 6.81
N ASP A 88 -10.25 -7.94 6.59
CA ASP A 88 -9.26 -8.05 7.67
C ASP A 88 -8.27 -6.89 7.71
N ALA A 89 -8.26 -6.18 8.83
CA ALA A 89 -7.23 -5.19 9.21
C ALA A 89 -6.59 -5.53 10.57
N GLN A 90 -6.55 -6.82 10.93
CA GLN A 90 -5.87 -7.28 12.16
C GLN A 90 -4.35 -7.17 12.00
N VAL A 91 -3.62 -7.38 13.09
CA VAL A 91 -2.17 -7.62 13.01
C VAL A 91 -1.90 -8.86 12.15
N THR A 92 -0.86 -8.85 11.34
CA THR A 92 -0.58 -9.90 10.34
C THR A 92 -0.53 -11.31 10.95
N SER A 93 0.00 -11.47 12.16
CA SER A 93 0.06 -12.76 12.86
C SER A 93 -1.31 -13.38 13.16
N ALA A 94 -2.36 -12.56 13.33
CA ALA A 94 -3.72 -13.03 13.56
C ALA A 94 -4.54 -13.14 12.26
N ARG A 95 -4.11 -12.50 11.18
CA ARG A 95 -4.82 -12.41 9.91
C ARG A 95 -4.95 -13.76 9.20
N VAL A 96 -3.84 -14.50 9.09
CA VAL A 96 -3.77 -15.73 8.28
C VAL A 96 -4.86 -16.72 8.68
N GLU A 97 -4.98 -17.02 9.97
CA GLU A 97 -5.99 -17.96 10.48
C GLU A 97 -7.43 -17.45 10.28
N SER A 98 -7.68 -16.16 10.50
CA SER A 98 -9.00 -15.57 10.29
C SER A 98 -9.40 -15.57 8.80
N VAL A 99 -8.45 -15.30 7.89
CA VAL A 99 -8.69 -15.38 6.45
C VAL A 99 -8.95 -16.82 6.02
N LYS A 100 -8.19 -17.80 6.51
CA LYS A 100 -8.44 -19.23 6.23
C LYS A 100 -9.86 -19.65 6.63
N LYS A 101 -10.32 -19.24 7.82
CA LYS A 101 -11.69 -19.47 8.27
C LYS A 101 -12.72 -18.84 7.33
N ALA A 102 -12.49 -17.59 6.90
CA ALA A 102 -13.40 -16.89 6.00
C ALA A 102 -13.45 -17.54 4.60
N VAL A 103 -12.32 -18.00 4.07
CA VAL A 103 -12.25 -18.77 2.83
C VAL A 103 -13.02 -20.09 2.96
N ALA A 104 -12.82 -20.83 4.07
CA ALA A 104 -13.54 -22.07 4.33
C ALA A 104 -15.06 -21.86 4.46
N ALA A 105 -15.49 -20.69 4.94
CA ALA A 105 -16.88 -20.28 4.98
C ALA A 105 -17.42 -19.69 3.66
N GLY A 106 -16.62 -19.73 2.57
CA GLY A 106 -17.02 -19.26 1.24
C GLY A 106 -17.15 -17.74 1.11
N LYS A 107 -16.58 -16.96 2.04
CA LYS A 107 -16.66 -15.49 2.02
C LYS A 107 -15.66 -14.91 1.04
N HIS A 108 -16.04 -13.88 0.30
CA HIS A 108 -15.09 -13.10 -0.48
C HIS A 108 -14.13 -12.36 0.45
N ILE A 109 -12.85 -12.27 0.08
CA ILE A 109 -11.80 -11.76 0.97
C ILE A 109 -11.31 -10.40 0.50
N TYR A 110 -11.29 -9.43 1.40
CA TYR A 110 -10.49 -8.21 1.21
C TYR A 110 -9.59 -8.02 2.43
N THR A 111 -8.32 -7.69 2.24
CA THR A 111 -7.42 -7.60 3.41
C THR A 111 -6.34 -6.54 3.26
N GLU A 112 -5.95 -5.98 4.39
CA GLU A 112 -4.74 -5.15 4.49
C GLU A 112 -3.48 -5.95 4.12
N LYS A 113 -2.39 -5.20 3.92
CA LYS A 113 -1.06 -5.75 3.67
C LYS A 113 -0.25 -5.86 4.98
N PRO A 114 0.84 -6.65 5.03
CA PRO A 114 1.11 -7.81 4.17
C PRO A 114 0.11 -8.95 4.44
N THR A 115 -0.20 -9.78 3.44
CA THR A 115 -1.25 -10.82 3.55
C THR A 115 -0.87 -11.94 4.52
N ALA A 116 0.42 -12.24 4.65
CA ALA A 116 0.99 -13.19 5.60
C ALA A 116 2.37 -12.70 6.07
N THR A 117 2.98 -13.43 7.01
CA THR A 117 4.33 -13.14 7.52
C THR A 117 5.44 -13.64 6.59
N ASP A 118 5.13 -14.57 5.69
CA ASP A 118 6.05 -15.16 4.74
C ASP A 118 5.36 -15.46 3.40
N VAL A 119 6.17 -15.69 2.36
CA VAL A 119 5.70 -15.93 0.99
C VAL A 119 4.91 -17.24 0.87
N GLU A 120 5.27 -18.26 1.64
CA GLU A 120 4.60 -19.57 1.61
C GLU A 120 3.16 -19.45 2.14
N GLY A 121 2.98 -18.80 3.28
CA GLY A 121 1.67 -18.50 3.86
C GLY A 121 0.83 -17.59 2.96
N ALA A 122 1.46 -16.59 2.31
CA ALA A 122 0.74 -15.73 1.37
C ALA A 122 0.25 -16.51 0.13
N LEU A 123 1.07 -17.42 -0.40
CA LEU A 123 0.69 -18.31 -1.50
C LEU A 123 -0.37 -19.32 -1.08
N ASP A 124 -0.28 -19.88 0.13
CA ASP A 124 -1.29 -20.79 0.67
C ASP A 124 -2.67 -20.12 0.71
N LEU A 125 -2.77 -18.89 1.23
CA LEU A 125 -4.01 -18.12 1.22
C LEU A 125 -4.54 -17.89 -0.21
N ALA A 126 -3.68 -17.55 -1.15
CA ALA A 126 -4.07 -17.32 -2.53
C ALA A 126 -4.54 -18.61 -3.23
N ARG A 127 -3.91 -19.76 -2.95
CA ARG A 127 -4.34 -21.08 -3.47
C ARG A 127 -5.69 -21.47 -2.90
N LEU A 128 -5.86 -21.38 -1.58
CA LEU A 128 -7.12 -21.70 -0.90
C LEU A 128 -8.28 -20.84 -1.44
N ALA A 129 -8.06 -19.54 -1.62
CA ALA A 129 -9.08 -18.63 -2.14
C ALA A 129 -9.44 -18.97 -3.60
N ARG A 130 -8.45 -19.31 -4.44
CA ARG A 130 -8.69 -19.76 -5.82
C ARG A 130 -9.44 -21.09 -5.87
N GLU A 131 -9.06 -22.07 -5.05
CA GLU A 131 -9.70 -23.39 -4.97
C GLU A 131 -11.15 -23.29 -4.49
N ALA A 132 -11.44 -22.37 -3.56
CA ALA A 132 -12.79 -22.07 -3.10
C ALA A 132 -13.63 -21.31 -4.15
N GLY A 133 -13.03 -20.81 -5.24
CA GLY A 133 -13.73 -20.09 -6.29
C GLY A 133 -14.27 -18.71 -5.86
N ILE A 134 -13.73 -18.14 -4.78
CA ILE A 134 -14.16 -16.85 -4.25
C ILE A 134 -13.40 -15.68 -4.89
N LYS A 135 -14.00 -14.49 -4.89
CA LYS A 135 -13.28 -13.24 -5.17
C LYS A 135 -12.40 -12.86 -3.99
N HIS A 136 -11.21 -12.36 -4.27
CA HIS A 136 -10.24 -12.01 -3.24
C HIS A 136 -9.34 -10.83 -3.64
N GLY A 137 -9.03 -9.95 -2.69
CA GLY A 137 -8.26 -8.74 -2.91
C GLY A 137 -7.39 -8.32 -1.73
N VAL A 138 -6.33 -7.58 -2.03
CA VAL A 138 -5.43 -6.96 -1.06
C VAL A 138 -5.33 -5.46 -1.32
N VAL A 139 -5.19 -4.69 -0.25
CA VAL A 139 -5.03 -3.23 -0.33
C VAL A 139 -3.72 -2.86 -1.03
N GLN A 140 -3.83 -2.02 -2.07
CA GLN A 140 -2.72 -1.45 -2.84
C GLN A 140 -2.88 0.09 -2.89
N ASP A 141 -2.84 0.72 -1.73
CA ASP A 141 -3.24 2.13 -1.56
C ASP A 141 -2.36 3.14 -2.33
N LYS A 142 -1.07 2.87 -2.53
CA LYS A 142 -0.13 3.84 -3.12
C LYS A 142 -0.41 4.14 -4.59
N ILE A 143 -0.90 3.18 -5.38
CA ILE A 143 -1.24 3.40 -6.80
C ILE A 143 -2.45 4.34 -6.99
N PHE A 144 -3.20 4.62 -5.92
CA PHE A 144 -4.29 5.58 -5.92
C PHE A 144 -3.86 6.98 -5.46
N LEU A 145 -2.58 7.18 -5.10
CA LEU A 145 -2.06 8.51 -4.80
C LEU A 145 -2.19 9.43 -6.02
N PRO A 146 -2.69 10.67 -5.87
CA PRO A 146 -2.86 11.59 -6.99
C PRO A 146 -1.58 11.79 -7.82
N GLY A 147 -0.42 11.89 -7.17
CA GLY A 147 0.87 12.01 -7.86
C GLY A 147 1.17 10.80 -8.75
N LEU A 148 0.97 9.57 -8.24
CA LEU A 148 1.16 8.35 -9.03
C LEU A 148 0.09 8.16 -10.11
N ARG A 149 -1.13 8.68 -9.90
CA ARG A 149 -2.19 8.66 -10.91
C ARG A 149 -1.88 9.61 -12.06
N LYS A 150 -1.31 10.79 -11.78
CA LYS A 150 -0.76 11.70 -12.79
C LYS A 150 0.41 11.05 -13.53
N LEU A 151 1.32 10.40 -12.80
CA LEU A 151 2.44 9.67 -13.39
C LEU A 151 1.95 8.57 -14.34
N LYS A 152 0.97 7.76 -13.93
CA LYS A 152 0.33 6.76 -14.80
C LYS A 152 -0.23 7.38 -16.08
N ARG A 153 -0.88 8.55 -15.99
CA ARG A 153 -1.40 9.24 -17.18
C ARG A 153 -0.27 9.65 -18.15
N LEU A 154 0.90 10.04 -17.64
CA LEU A 154 2.06 10.36 -18.47
C LEU A 154 2.63 9.10 -19.15
N ILE A 155 2.67 7.98 -18.43
CA ILE A 155 3.10 6.67 -18.95
C ILE A 155 2.16 6.21 -20.07
N ASP A 156 0.86 6.13 -19.77
CA ASP A 156 -0.17 5.69 -20.71
C ASP A 156 -0.27 6.64 -21.92
N GLY A 157 0.01 7.94 -21.73
CA GLY A 157 0.04 8.96 -22.78
C GLY A 157 1.32 9.00 -23.62
N GLY A 158 2.31 8.14 -23.34
CA GLY A 158 3.56 8.06 -24.11
C GLY A 158 4.53 9.24 -23.91
N PHE A 159 4.36 10.04 -22.84
CA PHE A 159 5.18 11.23 -22.57
C PHE A 159 6.69 10.91 -22.50
N PHE A 160 7.02 9.77 -21.90
CA PHE A 160 8.41 9.36 -21.65
C PHE A 160 9.12 8.84 -22.90
N GLY A 161 8.41 8.44 -23.95
CA GLY A 161 8.97 7.56 -24.96
C GLY A 161 9.32 6.21 -24.34
N GLU A 162 10.61 5.87 -24.28
CA GLU A 162 11.11 4.70 -23.56
C GLU A 162 11.54 5.12 -22.15
N ILE A 163 11.02 4.43 -21.13
CA ILE A 163 11.40 4.66 -19.73
C ILE A 163 12.76 4.01 -19.47
N LEU A 164 13.70 4.80 -18.93
CA LEU A 164 15.09 4.39 -18.73
C LEU A 164 15.36 4.05 -17.27
N SER A 165 14.94 4.92 -16.35
CA SER A 165 15.23 4.75 -14.93
C SER A 165 14.19 5.39 -14.02
N ILE A 166 14.09 4.83 -12.81
CA ILE A 166 13.23 5.32 -11.75
C ILE A 166 14.09 5.56 -10.50
N ARG A 167 13.95 6.71 -9.87
CA ARG A 167 14.56 7.04 -8.58
C ARG A 167 13.47 7.38 -7.58
N GLY A 168 13.34 6.57 -6.54
CA GLY A 168 12.41 6.75 -5.45
C GLY A 168 13.12 7.22 -4.18
N GLU A 169 12.56 8.21 -3.51
CA GLU A 169 13.02 8.70 -2.21
C GLU A 169 11.85 8.69 -1.22
N PHE A 170 11.87 7.78 -0.26
CA PHE A 170 10.78 7.57 0.69
C PHE A 170 11.22 7.81 2.13
N GLY A 171 10.33 8.46 2.88
CA GLY A 171 10.37 8.50 4.33
C GLY A 171 10.64 9.89 4.90
N TYR A 172 10.91 9.95 6.20
CA TYR A 172 11.09 11.18 6.98
C TYR A 172 11.66 10.81 8.34
N TRP A 173 12.11 11.80 9.11
CA TRP A 173 12.67 11.56 10.43
C TRP A 173 11.56 11.21 11.42
N VAL A 174 11.53 9.96 11.87
CA VAL A 174 10.69 9.56 13.00
C VAL A 174 11.48 9.73 14.27
N PHE A 175 11.01 10.63 15.13
CA PHE A 175 11.67 10.95 16.39
C PHE A 175 11.89 9.71 17.24
N GLU A 176 13.00 9.72 17.97
CA GLU A 176 13.49 8.63 18.77
C GLU A 176 12.61 8.39 20.00
N GLY A 177 11.92 9.41 20.50
CA GLY A 177 10.93 9.34 21.58
C GLY A 177 11.40 9.92 22.93
N ASP A 178 12.67 10.27 23.08
CA ASP A 178 13.27 10.81 24.31
C ASP A 178 12.93 12.28 24.58
N TRP A 179 12.95 13.12 23.55
CA TRP A 179 12.67 14.56 23.66
C TRP A 179 11.47 15.02 22.82
N GLN A 180 11.05 14.22 21.84
CA GLN A 180 9.82 14.41 21.07
C GLN A 180 9.13 13.07 20.85
N GLU A 181 7.80 13.06 20.95
CA GLU A 181 6.97 11.88 20.72
C GLU A 181 7.17 11.32 19.30
N ALA A 182 7.35 10.00 19.19
CA ALA A 182 7.50 9.32 17.92
C ALA A 182 6.18 9.31 17.13
N GLN A 183 6.25 9.62 15.83
CA GLN A 183 5.06 9.64 14.97
C GLN A 183 4.51 8.25 14.62
N ARG A 184 5.35 7.22 14.72
CA ARG A 184 5.02 5.82 14.40
C ARG A 184 5.12 4.95 15.66
N PRO A 185 4.23 3.96 15.82
CA PRO A 185 4.27 3.06 16.96
C PRO A 185 5.59 2.30 17.09
N SER A 186 6.00 2.05 18.33
CA SER A 186 7.31 1.50 18.68
C SER A 186 7.57 0.09 18.11
N TRP A 187 6.51 -0.71 17.91
CA TRP A 187 6.59 -2.06 17.32
C TRP A 187 7.19 -2.08 15.91
N ASN A 188 7.09 -0.97 15.16
CA ASN A 188 7.68 -0.87 13.82
C ASN A 188 9.21 -0.94 13.83
N TYR A 189 9.82 -0.73 15.00
CA TYR A 189 11.27 -0.71 15.19
C TYR A 189 11.77 -1.93 15.98
N ARG A 190 10.92 -2.95 16.16
CA ARG A 190 11.26 -4.22 16.82
C ARG A 190 10.99 -5.40 15.88
N ALA A 191 12.04 -6.12 15.50
CA ALA A 191 11.94 -7.21 14.53
C ALA A 191 11.09 -8.38 15.07
N GLU A 192 11.18 -8.64 16.38
CA GLU A 192 10.39 -9.66 17.08
C GLU A 192 8.88 -9.39 17.07
N ASP A 193 8.48 -8.13 16.84
CA ASP A 193 7.08 -7.71 16.69
C ASP A 193 6.64 -7.59 15.22
N GLY A 194 7.51 -7.98 14.27
CA GLY A 194 7.27 -7.84 12.83
C GLY A 194 7.54 -6.44 12.28
N GLY A 195 8.33 -5.62 12.98
CA GLY A 195 8.81 -4.33 12.51
C GLY A 195 9.89 -4.45 11.43
N GLY A 196 10.11 -3.36 10.70
CA GLY A 196 11.12 -3.26 9.63
C GLY A 196 10.62 -2.44 8.45
N ILE A 197 11.45 -1.52 7.94
CA ILE A 197 11.08 -0.70 6.78
C ILE A 197 11.01 -1.53 5.49
N VAL A 198 11.81 -2.59 5.35
CA VAL A 198 11.75 -3.50 4.21
C VAL A 198 10.42 -4.24 4.17
N VAL A 199 10.03 -4.89 5.27
CA VAL A 199 8.76 -5.62 5.35
C VAL A 199 7.53 -4.71 5.26
N ASP A 200 7.68 -3.43 5.63
CA ASP A 200 6.63 -2.42 5.47
C ASP A 200 6.54 -1.92 4.00
N MET A 201 7.67 -1.55 3.40
CA MET A 201 7.71 -0.75 2.16
C MET A 201 8.02 -1.53 0.89
N PHE A 202 8.78 -2.62 0.92
CA PHE A 202 9.04 -3.41 -0.29
C PHE A 202 7.77 -4.01 -0.88
N PRO A 203 6.77 -4.45 -0.09
CA PRO A 203 5.48 -4.83 -0.65
C PRO A 203 4.81 -3.69 -1.42
N HIS A 204 4.99 -2.43 -0.96
CA HIS A 204 4.52 -1.26 -1.70
C HIS A 204 5.27 -1.03 -3.01
N TRP A 205 6.59 -1.23 -2.99
CA TRP A 205 7.43 -1.07 -4.17
C TRP A 205 7.16 -2.15 -5.22
N GLU A 206 6.79 -3.38 -4.82
CA GLU A 206 6.42 -4.41 -5.79
C GLU A 206 5.30 -3.91 -6.70
N TYR A 207 4.15 -3.55 -6.14
CA TYR A 207 3.01 -3.20 -6.98
C TYR A 207 3.15 -1.81 -7.62
N VAL A 208 3.82 -0.84 -6.98
CA VAL A 208 4.09 0.46 -7.62
C VAL A 208 4.94 0.25 -8.87
N LEU A 209 5.98 -0.59 -8.79
CA LEU A 209 6.84 -0.88 -9.92
C LEU A 209 6.11 -1.71 -10.97
N HIS A 210 5.43 -2.78 -10.54
CA HIS A 210 4.68 -3.69 -11.41
C HIS A 210 3.63 -2.95 -12.23
N GLU A 211 2.78 -2.17 -11.59
CA GLU A 211 1.61 -1.54 -12.22
C GLU A 211 1.97 -0.34 -13.10
N LEU A 212 3.08 0.34 -12.82
CA LEU A 212 3.48 1.53 -13.57
C LEU A 212 4.55 1.25 -14.63
N PHE A 213 5.49 0.36 -14.36
CA PHE A 213 6.71 0.23 -15.16
C PHE A 213 6.98 -1.18 -15.66
N GLY A 214 6.51 -2.20 -14.94
CA GLY A 214 6.68 -3.62 -15.27
C GLY A 214 7.17 -4.46 -14.10
N ARG A 215 7.03 -5.78 -14.23
CA ARG A 215 7.39 -6.75 -13.18
C ARG A 215 8.85 -6.60 -12.74
N VAL A 216 9.10 -6.68 -11.43
CA VAL A 216 10.46 -6.77 -10.88
C VAL A 216 11.07 -8.14 -11.22
N THR A 217 12.25 -8.17 -11.83
CA THR A 217 12.95 -9.39 -12.25
C THR A 217 14.18 -9.72 -11.39
N SER A 218 14.78 -8.72 -10.74
CA SER A 218 15.81 -8.94 -9.72
C SER A 218 15.86 -7.79 -8.72
N VAL A 219 16.42 -8.06 -7.54
CA VAL A 219 16.63 -7.10 -6.45
C VAL A 219 18.05 -7.20 -5.90
N THR A 220 18.66 -6.05 -5.66
CA THR A 220 19.83 -5.89 -4.79
C THR A 220 19.45 -4.90 -3.69
N ALA A 221 19.68 -5.22 -2.42
CA ALA A 221 19.35 -4.32 -1.32
C ALA A 221 20.45 -4.23 -0.27
N GLN A 222 20.49 -3.09 0.43
CA GLN A 222 21.26 -2.90 1.64
C GLN A 222 20.34 -2.38 2.74
N VAL A 223 20.35 -3.04 3.90
CA VAL A 223 19.37 -2.83 4.97
C VAL A 223 20.12 -2.51 6.26
N HIS A 224 19.64 -1.52 7.01
CA HIS A 224 20.31 -1.00 8.21
C HIS A 224 19.33 -0.61 9.32
N THR A 225 19.81 -0.72 10.55
CA THR A 225 19.26 -0.04 11.73
C THR A 225 20.17 1.14 12.06
N HIS A 226 19.81 2.35 11.62
CA HIS A 226 20.59 3.56 11.87
C HIS A 226 20.42 4.10 13.28
N VAL A 227 19.22 3.99 13.86
CA VAL A 227 18.92 4.45 15.22
C VAL A 227 18.74 3.25 16.15
N PRO A 228 19.79 2.84 16.90
CA PRO A 228 19.76 1.60 17.69
C PRO A 228 18.97 1.69 18.99
N ARG A 229 18.59 2.89 19.44
CA ARG A 229 17.85 3.11 20.69
C ARG A 229 16.69 4.08 20.49
N ARG A 230 15.51 3.70 20.95
CA ARG A 230 14.26 4.47 20.86
C ARG A 230 13.50 4.41 22.20
N TRP A 231 12.42 5.16 22.33
CA TRP A 231 11.54 5.18 23.51
C TRP A 231 10.13 4.78 23.11
N ASP A 232 9.52 3.91 23.92
CA ASP A 232 8.16 3.42 23.68
C ASP A 232 7.10 4.49 24.01
N GLU A 233 5.84 4.18 23.75
CA GLU A 233 4.71 5.08 24.00
C GLU A 233 4.49 5.42 25.48
N ARG A 234 5.22 4.80 26.41
CA ARG A 234 5.24 5.10 27.85
C ARG A 234 6.50 5.87 28.27
N GLY A 235 7.39 6.19 27.33
CA GLY A 235 8.66 6.87 27.60
C GLY A 235 9.76 5.95 28.13
N GLU A 236 9.65 4.64 27.92
CA GLU A 236 10.68 3.68 28.33
C GLU A 236 11.64 3.39 27.17
N PRO A 237 12.97 3.46 27.38
CA PRO A 237 13.94 3.17 26.33
C PRO A 237 13.97 1.69 25.96
N TYR A 238 14.13 1.38 24.68
CA TYR A 238 14.31 0.04 24.14
C TYR A 238 15.37 0.02 23.01
N GLU A 239 15.94 -1.15 22.77
CA GLU A 239 16.83 -1.39 21.64
C GLU A 239 15.99 -1.61 20.37
N ALA A 240 16.27 -0.83 19.32
CA ALA A 240 15.64 -1.04 18.03
C ALA A 240 16.34 -2.22 17.32
N THR A 241 15.60 -3.30 17.10
CA THR A 241 16.10 -4.54 16.48
C THR A 241 15.69 -4.66 15.01
N ALA A 242 14.71 -3.87 14.56
CA ALA A 242 14.28 -3.84 13.16
C ALA A 242 15.08 -2.84 12.33
N ASP A 243 15.09 -3.06 11.02
CA ASP A 243 15.63 -2.10 10.06
C ASP A 243 14.77 -0.84 9.97
N ASP A 244 15.43 0.32 10.00
CA ASP A 244 14.78 1.63 9.83
C ASP A 244 15.22 2.35 8.56
N ALA A 245 16.16 1.76 7.80
CA ALA A 245 16.55 2.20 6.48
C ALA A 245 16.86 1.03 5.53
N ALA A 246 16.49 1.21 4.26
CA ALA A 246 16.78 0.28 3.18
C ALA A 246 17.08 1.02 1.87
N TYR A 247 18.06 0.51 1.13
CA TYR A 247 18.52 1.03 -0.14
C TYR A 247 18.40 -0.08 -1.20
N GLY A 248 17.36 -0.01 -2.03
CA GLY A 248 17.03 -1.06 -3.00
C GLY A 248 17.32 -0.65 -4.44
N ILE A 249 17.85 -1.59 -5.24
CA ILE A 249 17.98 -1.50 -6.70
C ILE A 249 17.21 -2.67 -7.30
N PHE A 250 16.30 -2.37 -8.22
CA PHE A 250 15.38 -3.32 -8.84
C PHE A 250 15.54 -3.29 -10.37
N GLN A 251 15.68 -4.46 -10.98
CA GLN A 251 15.57 -4.59 -12.44
C GLN A 251 14.13 -4.88 -12.81
N LEU A 252 13.63 -4.24 -13.87
CA LEU A 252 12.26 -4.40 -14.32
C LEU A 252 12.21 -5.15 -15.65
N ALA A 253 11.12 -5.88 -15.87
CA ALA A 253 10.75 -6.35 -17.19
C ALA A 253 10.58 -5.14 -18.12
N GLY A 254 11.25 -5.17 -19.27
CA GLY A 254 11.37 -4.00 -20.16
C GLY A 254 12.72 -3.26 -20.05
N GLY A 255 13.59 -3.63 -19.11
CA GLY A 255 14.99 -3.19 -19.07
C GLY A 255 15.28 -1.95 -18.23
N ALA A 256 14.23 -1.24 -17.76
CA ALA A 256 14.38 -0.12 -16.85
C ALA A 256 14.95 -0.56 -15.48
N VAL A 257 15.70 0.34 -14.84
CA VAL A 257 16.24 0.13 -13.49
C VAL A 257 15.60 1.11 -12.53
N ALA A 258 15.09 0.61 -11.40
CA ALA A 258 14.60 1.43 -10.31
C ALA A 258 15.56 1.39 -9.14
N GLN A 259 15.89 2.55 -8.56
CA GLN A 259 16.55 2.67 -7.27
C GLN A 259 15.59 3.34 -6.29
N ILE A 260 15.35 2.75 -5.13
CA ILE A 260 14.47 3.33 -4.11
C ILE A 260 15.19 3.35 -2.76
N ASN A 261 15.37 4.55 -2.22
CA ASN A 261 15.83 4.76 -0.86
C ASN A 261 14.61 4.88 0.05
N SER A 262 14.57 4.11 1.14
CA SER A 262 13.50 4.13 2.14
C SER A 262 14.13 4.34 3.51
N SER A 263 13.72 5.36 4.26
CA SER A 263 14.29 5.59 5.61
C SER A 263 13.35 6.33 6.56
N TRP A 264 13.26 5.84 7.80
CA TRP A 264 12.67 6.57 8.93
C TRP A 264 13.69 7.46 9.67
N ALA A 265 14.94 7.47 9.20
CA ALA A 265 16.06 8.23 9.74
C ALA A 265 16.64 9.20 8.68
N VAL A 266 15.76 9.84 7.90
CA VAL A 266 16.13 10.80 6.85
C VAL A 266 15.40 12.13 7.03
N ARG A 267 16.11 13.26 6.92
CA ARG A 267 15.49 14.59 6.89
C ARG A 267 14.98 14.89 5.49
N VAL A 268 13.82 15.51 5.39
CA VAL A 268 13.17 15.80 4.11
C VAL A 268 13.77 17.07 3.50
N ASN A 269 14.46 16.92 2.36
CA ASN A 269 14.88 18.02 1.48
C ASN A 269 14.39 17.78 0.05
N ARG A 270 13.07 17.61 -0.06
CA ARG A 270 12.29 17.35 -1.27
C ARG A 270 10.87 17.87 -1.04
N ASP A 271 10.02 17.85 -2.07
CA ASP A 271 8.74 18.57 -1.99
C ASP A 271 7.67 17.78 -1.22
N GLU A 272 7.75 16.45 -1.21
CA GLU A 272 6.78 15.58 -0.56
C GLU A 272 7.44 14.41 0.19
N LEU A 273 6.71 13.70 1.08
CA LEU A 273 7.24 12.61 1.93
C LEU A 273 7.72 11.36 1.15
N VAL A 274 7.26 11.22 -0.09
CA VAL A 274 7.80 10.32 -1.10
C VAL A 274 7.88 11.07 -2.41
N GLU A 275 8.94 10.84 -3.19
CA GLU A 275 9.04 11.29 -4.58
C GLU A 275 9.57 10.16 -5.46
N PHE A 276 9.03 10.07 -6.68
CA PHE A 276 9.53 9.21 -7.76
C PHE A 276 9.92 10.09 -8.93
N GLN A 277 11.22 10.19 -9.22
CA GLN A 277 11.70 10.71 -10.48
C GLN A 277 11.76 9.58 -11.51
N VAL A 278 11.09 9.77 -12.65
CA VAL A 278 11.10 8.86 -13.79
C VAL A 278 11.74 9.58 -14.96
N ASP A 279 12.78 8.99 -15.53
CA ASP A 279 13.47 9.52 -16.70
C ASP A 279 13.22 8.62 -17.91
N GLY A 280 12.76 9.23 -19.00
CA GLY A 280 12.57 8.58 -20.29
C GLY A 280 13.28 9.33 -21.43
N THR A 281 13.28 8.73 -22.62
CA THR A 281 13.94 9.30 -23.81
C THR A 281 13.34 10.62 -24.28
N HIS A 282 12.07 10.90 -23.97
CA HIS A 282 11.37 12.12 -24.41
C HIS A 282 11.09 13.12 -23.28
N GLY A 283 11.27 12.74 -22.03
CA GLY A 283 11.07 13.64 -20.91
C GLY A 283 11.18 12.92 -19.57
N SER A 284 11.14 13.72 -18.52
CA SER A 284 11.19 13.24 -17.14
C SER A 284 9.99 13.75 -16.35
N ALA A 285 9.63 13.03 -15.29
CA ALA A 285 8.62 13.44 -14.34
C ALA A 285 9.13 13.24 -12.90
N VAL A 286 8.66 14.07 -11.97
CA VAL A 286 8.81 13.84 -10.53
C VAL A 286 7.43 13.83 -9.90
N ALA A 287 7.02 12.70 -9.33
CA ALA A 287 5.70 12.50 -8.73
C ALA A 287 5.82 12.28 -7.23
N GLY A 288 5.04 13.04 -6.44
CA GLY A 288 4.93 12.90 -5.00
C GLY A 288 3.68 12.12 -4.56
N LEU A 289 3.19 12.36 -3.34
CA LEU A 289 1.89 11.85 -2.90
C LEU A 289 0.77 12.52 -3.70
N ARG A 290 0.86 13.83 -3.94
CA ARG A 290 -0.21 14.61 -4.59
C ARG A 290 0.19 15.21 -5.93
N ASN A 291 1.38 15.78 -6.01
CA ASN A 291 1.81 16.58 -7.14
C ASN A 291 2.63 15.76 -8.13
N CYS A 292 2.70 16.24 -9.36
CA CYS A 292 3.55 15.65 -10.38
C CYS A 292 4.01 16.74 -11.33
N ARG A 293 5.32 16.89 -11.48
CA ARG A 293 5.93 17.85 -12.41
C ARG A 293 6.62 17.12 -13.55
N VAL A 294 6.71 17.76 -14.71
CA VAL A 294 7.36 17.20 -15.90
C VAL A 294 8.35 18.16 -16.54
N GLN A 295 9.32 17.61 -17.24
CA GLN A 295 10.20 18.35 -18.15
C GLN A 295 10.33 17.54 -19.44
N HIS A 296 9.76 18.05 -20.53
CA HIS A 296 9.93 17.46 -21.86
C HIS A 296 11.35 17.76 -22.38
N ARG A 297 11.93 16.86 -23.18
CA ARG A 297 13.30 17.00 -23.73
C ARG A 297 13.58 18.31 -24.46
N SER A 298 12.55 18.93 -25.07
CA SER A 298 12.69 20.22 -25.76
C SER A 298 12.84 21.41 -24.80
N SER A 299 12.51 21.22 -23.53
CA SER A 299 12.59 22.22 -22.46
C SER A 299 13.78 21.97 -21.55
N THR A 300 14.52 20.88 -21.73
CA THR A 300 15.70 20.55 -20.91
C THR A 300 16.82 21.56 -21.17
N PRO A 301 17.36 22.21 -20.13
CA PRO A 301 18.47 23.15 -20.28
C PRO A 301 19.76 22.44 -20.66
N LYS A 302 20.77 23.22 -21.07
CA LYS A 302 22.12 22.71 -21.39
C LYS A 302 23.17 23.22 -20.37
N PRO A 303 23.10 22.81 -19.09
CA PRO A 303 24.10 23.21 -18.10
C PRO A 303 25.46 22.56 -18.42
N VAL A 304 26.53 23.18 -17.93
CA VAL A 304 27.90 22.66 -18.05
C VAL A 304 28.48 22.49 -16.65
N TRP A 305 29.15 21.37 -16.42
CA TRP A 305 29.89 21.15 -15.18
C TRP A 305 31.07 22.13 -15.11
N ASN A 306 30.96 23.12 -14.22
CA ASN A 306 32.03 24.06 -13.93
C ASN A 306 32.06 24.35 -12.42
N PRO A 307 33.00 23.75 -11.66
CA PRO A 307 33.08 23.97 -10.21
C PRO A 307 33.65 25.35 -9.83
N ASP A 308 34.24 26.08 -10.77
CA ASP A 308 34.84 27.40 -10.52
C ASP A 308 33.79 28.53 -10.45
N LEU A 309 32.55 28.25 -10.88
CA LEU A 309 31.45 29.21 -10.92
C LEU A 309 30.23 28.70 -10.15
N PRO A 310 29.47 29.60 -9.47
CA PRO A 310 28.20 29.20 -8.89
C PRO A 310 27.19 28.84 -9.97
N VAL A 311 26.36 27.83 -9.70
CA VAL A 311 25.15 27.56 -10.49
C VAL A 311 24.21 28.75 -10.33
N THR A 312 23.76 29.32 -11.45
CA THR A 312 22.85 30.49 -11.44
C THR A 312 21.43 30.14 -11.88
N GLU A 313 21.27 28.98 -12.51
CA GLU A 313 20.02 28.49 -13.08
C GLU A 313 19.14 27.84 -12.01
N PRO A 314 17.88 28.27 -11.84
CA PRO A 314 16.94 27.64 -10.91
C PRO A 314 16.34 26.38 -11.56
N PHE A 315 17.03 25.24 -11.49
CA PHE A 315 16.60 24.02 -12.20
C PHE A 315 15.20 23.52 -11.85
N ARG A 316 14.75 23.71 -10.60
CA ARG A 316 13.40 23.29 -10.17
C ARG A 316 12.29 24.09 -10.86
N ASP A 317 12.54 25.36 -11.17
CA ASP A 317 11.57 26.26 -11.80
C ASP A 317 11.33 25.94 -13.28
N GLN A 318 12.18 25.09 -13.87
CA GLN A 318 12.12 24.69 -15.28
C GLN A 318 11.23 23.45 -15.52
N TRP A 319 10.45 23.06 -14.52
CA TRP A 319 9.51 21.94 -14.59
C TRP A 319 8.08 22.46 -14.58
N GLN A 320 7.19 21.77 -15.30
CA GLN A 320 5.78 22.12 -15.41
C GLN A 320 4.94 21.20 -14.52
N GLU A 321 4.11 21.78 -13.66
CA GLU A 321 3.14 21.02 -12.86
C GLU A 321 2.04 20.42 -13.74
N ILE A 322 1.69 19.17 -13.48
CA ILE A 322 0.63 18.45 -14.18
C ILE A 322 -0.73 18.74 -13.52
N PRO A 323 -1.73 19.21 -14.30
CA PRO A 323 -3.01 19.62 -13.75
C PRO A 323 -3.87 18.45 -13.24
N ASP A 324 -4.74 18.79 -12.29
CA ASP A 324 -5.81 17.92 -11.77
C ASP A 324 -6.98 17.89 -12.75
N ASN A 325 -6.89 17.09 -13.82
CA ASN A 325 -7.98 16.92 -14.80
C ASN A 325 -9.17 16.08 -14.27
N GLN A 326 -9.10 15.62 -13.01
CA GLN A 326 -10.14 14.85 -12.34
C GLN A 326 -10.07 15.13 -10.84
N GLU A 327 -11.16 14.87 -10.13
CA GLU A 327 -11.14 14.83 -8.67
C GLU A 327 -10.44 13.57 -8.18
N PHE A 328 -9.67 13.73 -7.09
CA PHE A 328 -9.01 12.61 -6.43
C PHE A 328 -9.69 12.37 -5.08
N ASP A 329 -10.43 11.27 -5.01
CA ASP A 329 -11.04 10.79 -3.76
C ASP A 329 -10.00 10.02 -2.90
N ASN A 330 -10.42 9.54 -1.74
CA ASN A 330 -9.64 8.66 -0.89
C ASN A 330 -9.27 7.36 -1.63
N GLY A 331 -7.97 7.05 -1.71
CA GLY A 331 -7.49 5.87 -2.43
C GLY A 331 -7.99 4.53 -1.90
N PHE A 332 -8.22 4.41 -0.58
CA PHE A 332 -8.82 3.20 0.00
C PHE A 332 -10.27 3.05 -0.44
N LYS A 333 -11.04 4.16 -0.46
CA LYS A 333 -12.42 4.15 -0.95
C LYS A 333 -12.49 3.75 -2.42
N ALA A 334 -11.64 4.33 -3.25
CA ALA A 334 -11.57 3.98 -4.67
C ALA A 334 -11.31 2.47 -4.89
N GLN A 335 -10.36 1.89 -4.14
CA GLN A 335 -10.08 0.45 -4.26
C GLN A 335 -11.20 -0.42 -3.69
N TRP A 336 -11.88 0.01 -2.61
CA TRP A 336 -13.07 -0.65 -2.10
C TRP A 336 -14.19 -0.69 -3.13
N GLU A 337 -14.46 0.42 -3.82
CA GLU A 337 -15.48 0.46 -4.88
C GLU A 337 -15.14 -0.53 -6.00
N LEU A 338 -13.87 -0.60 -6.43
CA LEU A 338 -13.42 -1.57 -7.43
C LEU A 338 -13.59 -3.02 -6.95
N PHE A 339 -13.26 -3.32 -5.69
CA PHE A 339 -13.42 -4.66 -5.14
C PHE A 339 -14.90 -5.05 -5.00
N LEU A 340 -15.76 -4.13 -4.57
CA LEU A 340 -17.20 -4.36 -4.48
C LEU A 340 -17.81 -4.65 -5.85
N ARG A 341 -17.42 -3.90 -6.88
CA ARG A 341 -17.86 -4.17 -8.27
C ARG A 341 -17.35 -5.52 -8.78
N HIS A 342 -16.10 -5.87 -8.47
CA HIS A 342 -15.55 -7.18 -8.80
C HIS A 342 -16.38 -8.33 -8.19
N VAL A 343 -16.79 -8.18 -6.93
CA VAL A 343 -17.64 -9.17 -6.25
C VAL A 343 -19.03 -9.28 -6.89
N VAL A 344 -19.68 -8.14 -7.16
CA VAL A 344 -21.12 -8.12 -7.51
C VAL A 344 -21.42 -8.14 -9.00
N LEU A 345 -20.49 -7.67 -9.83
CA LEU A 345 -20.62 -7.52 -11.30
C LEU A 345 -19.61 -8.39 -12.07
N ASP A 346 -18.73 -9.13 -11.39
CA ASP A 346 -17.66 -9.91 -12.00
C ASP A 346 -16.69 -9.07 -12.86
N GLU A 347 -16.51 -7.79 -12.49
CA GLU A 347 -15.58 -6.90 -13.17
C GLU A 347 -14.12 -7.35 -12.98
N PRO A 348 -13.22 -7.13 -13.96
CA PRO A 348 -11.81 -7.50 -13.83
C PRO A 348 -11.12 -6.85 -12.62
N TYR A 349 -10.34 -7.63 -11.89
CA TYR A 349 -9.62 -7.19 -10.70
C TYR A 349 -8.26 -7.88 -10.58
N SER A 350 -7.17 -7.12 -10.50
CA SER A 350 -5.79 -7.64 -10.51
C SER A 350 -5.07 -7.55 -9.16
N TRP A 351 -5.61 -6.80 -8.19
CA TRP A 351 -4.99 -6.58 -6.88
C TRP A 351 -5.37 -7.68 -5.89
N ASP A 352 -5.13 -8.92 -6.29
CA ASP A 352 -5.60 -10.13 -5.64
C ASP A 352 -4.61 -10.67 -4.57
N LEU A 353 -4.89 -11.82 -3.95
CA LEU A 353 -3.99 -12.37 -2.92
C LEU A 353 -2.64 -12.83 -3.51
N LEU A 354 -2.58 -13.17 -4.80
CA LEU A 354 -1.31 -13.45 -5.49
C LEU A 354 -0.49 -12.17 -5.64
N ALA A 355 -1.11 -11.01 -5.90
CA ALA A 355 -0.45 -9.71 -5.83
C ALA A 355 0.10 -9.42 -4.43
N GLY A 356 -0.66 -9.75 -3.38
CA GLY A 356 -0.17 -9.68 -2.00
C GLY A 356 1.08 -10.55 -1.75
N ALA A 357 1.08 -11.78 -2.28
CA ALA A 357 2.21 -12.70 -2.16
C ALA A 357 3.47 -12.19 -2.87
N ARG A 358 3.34 -11.54 -4.04
CA ARG A 358 4.49 -10.90 -4.73
C ARG A 358 5.12 -9.80 -3.87
N GLY A 359 4.30 -9.01 -3.17
CA GLY A 359 4.79 -8.01 -2.24
C GLY A 359 5.63 -8.60 -1.10
N VAL A 360 5.15 -9.68 -0.49
CA VAL A 360 5.89 -10.41 0.57
C VAL A 360 7.19 -11.02 0.02
N GLN A 361 7.13 -11.65 -1.16
CA GLN A 361 8.29 -12.20 -1.85
C GLN A 361 9.39 -11.14 -2.06
N LEU A 362 9.02 -9.93 -2.50
CA LEU A 362 10.01 -8.88 -2.75
C LEU A 362 10.67 -8.43 -1.45
N ALA A 363 9.93 -8.35 -0.35
CA ALA A 363 10.49 -8.03 0.97
C ALA A 363 11.49 -9.08 1.45
N GLU A 364 11.11 -10.36 1.38
CA GLU A 364 12.00 -11.48 1.76
C GLU A 364 13.28 -11.50 0.93
N LEU A 365 13.16 -11.33 -0.40
CA LEU A 365 14.32 -11.26 -1.30
C LEU A 365 15.17 -10.01 -1.04
N GLY A 366 14.56 -8.88 -0.66
CA GLY A 366 15.29 -7.68 -0.24
C GLY A 366 16.15 -7.94 1.00
N LEU A 367 15.56 -8.51 2.06
CA LEU A 367 16.29 -8.89 3.27
C LEU A 367 17.41 -9.89 2.97
N LYS A 368 17.10 -10.94 2.20
CA LYS A 368 18.05 -11.98 1.82
C LYS A 368 19.20 -11.42 0.96
N SER A 369 18.91 -10.54 0.02
CA SER A 369 19.91 -9.87 -0.81
C SER A 369 20.91 -9.08 0.04
N SER A 370 20.41 -8.35 1.03
CA SER A 370 21.26 -7.60 1.97
C SER A 370 22.12 -8.52 2.83
N ALA A 371 21.54 -9.61 3.35
CA ALA A 371 22.27 -10.58 4.17
C ALA A 371 23.37 -11.30 3.40
N GLU A 372 23.13 -11.64 2.12
CA GLU A 372 24.08 -12.36 1.28
C GLU A 372 25.02 -11.43 0.49
N GLY A 373 24.80 -10.11 0.51
CA GLY A 373 25.61 -9.12 -0.20
C GLY A 373 25.59 -9.27 -1.72
N ARG A 374 24.51 -9.78 -2.30
CA ARG A 374 24.41 -10.09 -3.74
C ARG A 374 23.02 -9.82 -4.32
N ARG A 375 22.97 -9.67 -5.65
CA ARG A 375 21.71 -9.61 -6.42
C ARG A 375 20.99 -10.96 -6.37
N LEU A 376 19.67 -10.91 -6.20
CA LEU A 376 18.77 -12.06 -6.27
C LEU A 376 17.76 -11.89 -7.41
N ASP A 377 17.50 -12.97 -8.13
CA ASP A 377 16.41 -13.01 -9.10
C ASP A 377 15.06 -13.05 -8.36
N VAL A 378 14.04 -12.42 -8.94
CA VAL A 378 12.66 -12.44 -8.45
C VAL A 378 11.84 -13.36 -9.36
N PRO A 379 11.64 -14.64 -8.98
CA PRO A 379 10.88 -15.57 -9.80
C PRO A 379 9.40 -15.20 -9.82
N GLU A 380 8.74 -15.39 -10.95
CA GLU A 380 7.31 -15.17 -11.06
C GLU A 380 6.54 -16.21 -10.23
N LEU A 381 5.60 -15.73 -9.41
CA LEU A 381 4.73 -16.58 -8.61
C LEU A 381 3.56 -17.10 -9.45
N THR A 382 3.26 -18.38 -9.28
CA THR A 382 2.10 -19.03 -9.88
C THR A 382 1.31 -19.76 -8.80
N LEU A 383 0.01 -19.88 -9.00
CA LEU A 383 -0.89 -20.62 -8.11
C LEU A 383 -1.04 -22.06 -8.56
#